data_AF-A0A1D6FSH2-F1
#
_entry.id   AF-A0A1D6FSH2-F1
#
_cell.length_a   1.000
_cell.length_b   1.000
_cell.length_c   1.000
_cell.angle_alpha   90.00
_cell.angle_beta   90.00
_cell.angle_gamma   90.00
#
_symmetry.space_group_name_H-M   'P 1'
#
loop_
_entity.id
_entity.type
_entity.pdbx_description
1 polymer ?
#
loop_
_entity_poly.entity_id
_entity_poly.type
_entity_poly.pdbx_seq_one_letter_code
_entity_poly.pdbx_strand_id
1 'polypeptide(L)'
;MVSRGHIDGKLRYGFNGISHRDTETPLKLAEYFNVTDGVFSYNQMGDVPPAVNGPLHVIPNVITAEFRTFIEIVFENPEKSIDSLHLDGYAFFGVTCSIIFLFLLL
;
A
#
# COMPACT_ATOMS: atom_id res chain seq x y z
N MET A 1 5.96 -3.74 6.04
CA MET A 1 5.76 -5.18 6.33
C MET A 1 4.54 -5.72 5.60
N VAL A 2 4.70 -6.84 4.88
CA VAL A 2 3.55 -7.66 4.43
C VAL A 2 2.84 -8.20 5.67
N SER A 3 1.59 -7.80 5.83
CA SER A 3 0.72 -8.20 6.94
C SER A 3 -0.24 -9.27 6.45
N ARG A 4 -0.42 -10.34 7.22
CA ARG A 4 -1.40 -11.38 6.91
C ARG A 4 -2.33 -11.64 8.10
N GLY A 5 -3.57 -11.99 7.81
CA GLY A 5 -4.56 -12.27 8.84
C GLY A 5 -5.79 -12.97 8.28
N HIS A 6 -6.50 -13.69 9.15
CA HIS A 6 -7.82 -14.24 8.81
C HIS A 6 -8.88 -13.21 9.20
N ILE A 7 -9.63 -12.71 8.21
CA ILE A 7 -10.73 -11.76 8.41
C ILE A 7 -11.94 -12.35 7.71
N ASP A 8 -13.06 -12.44 8.41
CA ASP A 8 -14.31 -13.05 7.92
C ASP A 8 -14.11 -14.48 7.37
N GLY A 9 -13.22 -15.26 8.02
CA GLY A 9 -12.89 -16.63 7.61
C GLY A 9 -12.02 -16.74 6.36
N LYS A 10 -11.59 -15.63 5.76
CA LYS A 10 -10.71 -15.60 4.58
C LYS A 10 -9.30 -15.15 4.98
N LEU A 11 -8.28 -15.86 4.49
CA LEU A 11 -6.90 -15.39 4.56
C LEU A 11 -6.73 -14.16 3.66
N ARG A 12 -6.23 -13.08 4.23
CA ARG A 12 -5.96 -11.82 3.55
C ARG A 12 -4.52 -11.38 3.76
N TYR A 13 -4.02 -10.67 2.75
CA TYR A 13 -2.72 -10.03 2.73
C TYR A 13 -2.90 -8.52 2.60
N GLY A 14 -1.95 -7.76 3.11
CA GLY A 14 -1.95 -6.31 3.07
C GLY A 14 -0.57 -5.73 3.35
N PHE A 15 -0.46 -4.41 3.24
CA PHE A 15 0.74 -3.67 3.59
C PHE A 15 0.49 -2.88 4.86
N ASN A 16 1.42 -2.92 5.80
CA ASN A 16 1.40 -2.16 7.06
C ASN A 16 0.03 -2.18 7.77
N GLY A 17 -0.58 -3.37 7.89
CA GLY A 17 -1.88 -3.54 8.55
C GLY A 17 -3.11 -3.18 7.71
N ILE A 18 -2.97 -2.81 6.44
CA ILE A 18 -4.09 -2.50 5.54
C ILE A 18 -4.16 -3.50 4.37
N SER A 19 -5.26 -4.23 4.28
CA SER A 19 -5.64 -5.05 3.13
C SER A 19 -6.57 -4.24 2.23
N HIS A 20 -6.11 -3.91 1.03
CA HIS A 20 -6.89 -3.09 0.10
C HIS A 20 -8.20 -3.80 -0.29
N ARG A 21 -9.30 -3.03 -0.35
CA ARG A 21 -10.53 -3.45 -1.01
C ARG A 21 -10.93 -2.43 -2.07
N ASP A 22 -11.40 -2.92 -3.20
CA ASP A 22 -12.01 -2.07 -4.21
C ASP A 22 -13.31 -1.45 -3.69
N THR A 23 -13.60 -0.26 -4.18
CA THR A 23 -14.81 0.50 -3.88
C THR A 23 -15.78 0.39 -5.05
N GLU A 24 -17.08 0.58 -4.80
CA GLU A 24 -18.09 0.56 -5.87
C GLU A 24 -17.85 1.67 -6.89
N THR A 25 -17.42 2.84 -6.42
CA THR A 25 -17.04 3.99 -7.26
C THR A 25 -15.53 4.00 -7.48
N PRO A 26 -15.02 3.99 -8.72
CA PRO A 26 -13.58 4.05 -8.98
C PRO A 26 -12.91 5.27 -8.32
N LEU A 27 -11.79 5.04 -7.64
CA LEU A 27 -11.11 6.06 -6.81
C LEU A 27 -10.82 7.36 -7.56
N LYS A 28 -10.30 7.26 -8.80
CA LYS A 28 -10.00 8.43 -9.63
C LYS A 28 -11.25 9.22 -10.03
N LEU A 29 -12.40 8.56 -10.23
CA LEU A 29 -13.65 9.26 -10.53
C LEU A 29 -14.19 9.97 -9.28
N ALA A 30 -14.14 9.31 -8.13
CA ALA A 30 -14.53 9.91 -6.85
C ALA A 30 -13.67 11.16 -6.54
N GLU A 31 -12.36 11.06 -6.76
CA GLU A 31 -11.42 12.19 -6.61
C GLU A 31 -11.70 13.31 -7.63
N TYR A 32 -11.86 13.00 -8.92
CA TYR A 32 -12.10 13.99 -9.98
C TYR A 32 -13.36 14.84 -9.74
N PHE A 33 -14.44 14.23 -9.23
CA PHE A 33 -15.69 14.93 -8.93
C PHE A 33 -15.78 15.45 -7.49
N ASN A 34 -14.72 15.36 -6.68
CA ASN A 34 -14.70 15.75 -5.26
C ASN A 34 -15.79 15.06 -4.40
N VAL A 35 -16.10 13.81 -4.70
CA VAL A 35 -17.08 12.96 -3.98
C VAL A 35 -16.37 11.79 -3.30
N THR A 36 -15.31 12.08 -2.54
CA THR A 36 -14.49 11.08 -1.86
C THR A 36 -15.11 10.60 -0.55
N ASP A 37 -15.98 11.40 0.06
CA ASP A 37 -16.65 11.07 1.32
C ASP A 37 -17.48 9.78 1.19
N GLY A 38 -17.29 8.87 2.15
CA GLY A 38 -17.86 7.52 2.11
C GLY A 38 -17.21 6.56 1.10
N VAL A 39 -16.37 7.02 0.16
CA VAL A 39 -15.66 6.16 -0.80
C VAL A 39 -14.31 5.74 -0.24
N PHE A 40 -13.44 6.69 0.09
CA PHE A 40 -12.11 6.41 0.65
C PHE A 40 -11.59 7.58 1.51
N SER A 41 -10.53 7.32 2.26
CA SER A 41 -9.78 8.35 2.99
C SER A 41 -8.29 8.21 2.68
N TYR A 42 -7.58 9.33 2.65
CA TYR A 42 -6.14 9.33 2.38
C TYR A 42 -5.33 8.93 3.62
N ASN A 43 -4.15 8.35 3.37
CA ASN A 43 -3.08 8.14 4.34
C ASN A 43 -3.52 7.37 5.59
N GLN A 44 -4.39 6.38 5.41
CA GLN A 44 -4.83 5.50 6.50
C GLN A 44 -3.76 4.46 6.88
N MET A 45 -2.81 4.22 5.97
CA MET A 45 -1.67 3.35 6.20
C MET A 45 -0.52 4.16 6.80
N GLY A 46 0.01 3.72 7.94
CA GLY A 46 1.17 4.34 8.56
C GLY A 46 2.49 3.95 7.86
N ASP A 47 3.49 4.82 7.97
CA ASP A 47 4.83 4.60 7.42
C ASP A 47 5.56 3.45 8.16
N VAL A 48 5.39 3.39 9.47
CA VAL A 48 5.97 2.34 10.31
C VAL A 48 5.04 1.13 10.32
N PRO A 49 5.53 -0.06 9.96
CA PRO A 49 4.71 -1.27 10.02
C PRO A 49 4.24 -1.55 11.45
N PRO A 50 3.00 -2.03 11.64
CA PRO A 50 2.57 -2.55 12.92
C PRO A 50 3.39 -3.81 13.28
N ALA A 51 3.32 -4.21 14.56
CA ALA A 51 3.98 -5.43 15.04
C ALA A 51 3.63 -6.65 14.17
N VAL A 52 4.52 -7.64 14.15
CA VAL A 52 4.30 -8.91 13.44
C VAL A 52 3.01 -9.56 13.92
N ASN A 53 2.07 -9.85 13.01
CA ASN A 53 0.69 -10.27 13.27
C ASN A 53 -0.21 -9.21 13.95
N GLY A 54 0.08 -7.93 13.75
CA GLY A 54 -0.77 -6.81 14.18
C GLY A 54 -2.13 -6.80 13.48
N PRO A 55 -3.03 -5.88 13.90
CA PRO A 55 -4.38 -5.79 13.32
C PRO A 55 -4.30 -5.54 11.81
N LEU A 56 -5.13 -6.28 11.07
CA LEU A 56 -5.29 -6.12 9.63
C LEU A 56 -6.69 -5.56 9.37
N HIS A 57 -6.75 -4.41 8.68
CA HIS A 57 -8.00 -3.74 8.34
C HIS A 57 -8.27 -3.86 6.85
N VAL A 58 -9.54 -4.10 6.48
CA VAL A 58 -9.96 -4.24 5.08
C VAL A 58 -10.64 -2.95 4.63
N ILE A 59 -9.87 -2.04 4.06
CA ILE A 59 -10.33 -0.71 3.67
C ILE A 59 -9.68 -0.27 2.34
N PRO A 60 -10.25 0.72 1.64
CA PRO A 60 -9.60 1.30 0.46
C PRO A 60 -8.31 1.99 0.90
N ASN A 61 -7.18 1.57 0.33
CA ASN A 61 -5.87 2.14 0.65
C ASN A 61 -5.48 3.17 -0.42
N VAL A 62 -5.38 4.44 -0.02
CA VAL A 62 -4.99 5.55 -0.90
C VAL A 62 -3.97 6.42 -0.17
N ILE A 63 -2.83 6.65 -0.82
CA ILE A 63 -1.74 7.48 -0.29
C ILE A 63 -1.63 8.72 -1.17
N THR A 64 -1.53 9.88 -0.55
CA THR A 64 -1.20 11.12 -1.26
C THR A 64 0.29 11.32 -1.34
N ALA A 65 0.78 11.79 -2.47
CA ALA A 65 2.15 12.27 -2.60
C ALA A 65 2.17 13.59 -3.38
N GLU A 66 3.18 14.41 -3.11
CA GLU A 66 3.40 15.63 -3.87
C GLU A 66 3.86 15.29 -5.29
N PHE A 67 3.35 16.03 -6.27
CA PHE A 67 3.70 15.80 -7.68
C PHE A 67 5.19 16.06 -7.93
N ARG A 68 5.87 15.10 -8.58
CA ARG A 68 7.32 15.12 -8.86
C ARG A 68 8.21 15.15 -7.61
N THR A 69 7.70 14.68 -6.48
CA THR A 69 8.56 14.43 -5.32
C THR A 69 9.31 13.11 -5.46
N PHE A 70 10.32 12.96 -4.62
CA PHE A 70 11.07 11.72 -4.47
C PHE A 70 10.38 10.84 -3.42
N ILE A 71 10.14 9.56 -3.75
CA ILE A 71 9.45 8.63 -2.84
C ILE A 71 10.33 7.38 -2.67
N GLU A 72 10.62 7.02 -1.43
CA GLU A 72 11.31 5.76 -1.11
C GLU A 72 10.30 4.75 -0.58
N ILE A 73 10.31 3.53 -1.12
CA ILE A 73 9.41 2.46 -0.66
C ILE A 73 10.27 1.27 -0.23
N VAL A 74 10.32 1.03 1.07
CA VAL A 74 11.09 -0.09 1.64
C VAL A 74 10.16 -1.27 1.85
N PHE A 75 10.37 -2.32 1.05
CA PHE A 75 9.65 -3.58 1.22
C PHE A 75 10.39 -4.49 2.20
N GLU A 76 9.66 -4.88 3.24
CA GLU A 76 10.10 -5.85 4.23
C GLU A 76 9.19 -7.07 4.17
N ASN A 77 9.79 -8.22 3.85
CA ASN A 77 9.12 -9.51 3.80
C ASN A 77 9.76 -10.47 4.83
N PRO A 78 9.11 -10.70 5.98
CA PRO A 78 9.58 -11.66 6.98
C PRO A 78 9.19 -13.12 6.64
N GLU A 79 8.44 -13.35 5.57
CA GLU A 79 8.00 -14.69 5.16
C GLU A 79 9.09 -15.44 4.38
N LYS A 80 8.92 -16.75 4.24
CA LYS A 80 9.83 -17.61 3.46
C LYS A 80 9.47 -17.65 1.97
N SER A 81 8.31 -17.11 1.60
CA SER A 81 7.84 -17.02 0.22
C SER A 81 8.34 -15.74 -0.45
N ILE A 82 8.55 -15.80 -1.76
CA ILE A 82 8.89 -14.62 -2.57
C ILE A 82 7.59 -13.89 -2.92
N ASP A 83 7.59 -12.58 -2.71
CA ASP A 83 6.52 -11.68 -3.17
C ASP A 83 7.04 -10.82 -4.32
N SER A 84 6.28 -10.77 -5.41
CA SER A 84 6.56 -9.92 -6.57
C SER A 84 5.64 -8.71 -6.58
N LEU A 85 6.21 -7.53 -6.79
CA LEU A 85 5.49 -6.25 -6.77
C LEU A 85 5.60 -5.55 -8.12
N HIS A 86 4.52 -4.88 -8.52
CA HIS A 86 4.44 -4.09 -9.74
C HIS A 86 3.92 -2.70 -9.40
N LEU A 87 4.56 -1.67 -9.95
CA LEU A 87 4.16 -0.28 -9.78
C LEU A 87 3.58 0.23 -11.10
N ASP A 88 2.27 0.46 -11.12
CA ASP A 88 1.59 0.94 -12.32
C ASP A 88 1.90 2.42 -12.57
N GLY A 89 2.15 2.78 -13.83
CA GLY A 89 2.33 4.17 -14.28
C GLY A 89 3.73 4.76 -14.05
N TYR A 90 4.65 4.02 -13.42
CA TYR A 90 6.01 4.47 -13.17
C TYR A 90 7.03 3.33 -13.35
N ALA A 91 8.22 3.67 -13.83
CA ALA A 91 9.38 2.80 -13.73
C ALA A 91 10.14 3.10 -12.43
N PHE A 92 10.96 2.14 -11.98
CA PHE A 92 11.73 2.30 -10.75
C PHE A 92 13.13 1.69 -10.81
N PHE A 93 13.97 2.14 -9.89
CA PHE A 93 15.33 1.66 -9.73
C PHE A 93 15.44 0.84 -8.44
N GLY A 94 15.89 -0.40 -8.55
CA GLY A 94 16.32 -1.18 -7.38
C GLY A 94 17.71 -0.72 -6.95
N VAL A 95 17.80 -0.09 -5.77
CA VAL A 95 19.06 0.53 -5.33
C VAL A 95 19.85 -0.34 -4.35
N THR A 96 19.17 -1.17 -3.56
CA THR A 96 19.86 -2.19 -2.74
C THR A 96 19.02 -3.45 -2.60
N CYS A 97 19.67 -4.58 -2.36
CA CYS A 97 19.04 -5.87 -2.11
C CYS A 97 19.57 -6.41 -0.77
N SER A 98 19.39 -5.61 0.27
CA SER A 98 19.42 -6.00 1.67
C SER A 98 18.43 -5.06 2.35
N ILE A 99 17.13 -5.28 2.09
CA ILE A 99 16.02 -4.47 2.62
C ILE A 99 16.20 -2.97 2.31
N ILE A 100 15.82 -2.47 1.13
CA ILE A 100 15.51 -1.04 0.81
C ILE A 100 15.40 -0.87 -0.73
N PHE A 101 14.35 -0.20 -1.25
CA PHE A 101 14.26 0.25 -2.65
C PHE A 101 14.11 1.78 -2.69
N LEU A 102 14.91 2.47 -3.49
CA LEU A 102 15.02 3.94 -3.56
C LEU A 102 14.59 4.43 -4.95
N PHE A 103 13.65 5.38 -5.06
CA PHE A 103 13.08 5.79 -6.37
C PHE A 103 13.34 7.27 -6.69
N LEU A 104 13.96 7.53 -7.85
CA LEU A 104 14.01 8.85 -8.48
C LEU A 104 12.87 8.97 -9.50
N LEU A 105 11.96 9.91 -9.28
CA LEU A 105 10.99 10.36 -10.29
C LEU A 105 11.63 11.48 -11.12
N LEU A 106 11.88 11.24 -12.42
CA LEU A 106 12.15 12.28 -13.42
C LEU A 106 10.84 12.73 -14.08
#